data_AF-A0A644VZ20-F1
#
_entry.id   AF-A0A644VZ20-F1
#
_cell.length_a   1.000
_cell.length_b   1.000
_cell.length_c   1.000
_cell.angle_alpha   90.00
_cell.angle_beta   90.00
_cell.angle_gamma   90.00
#
_symmetry.space_group_name_H-M   'P 1'
#
loop_
_entity.id
_entity.type
_entity.pdbx_description
1 polymer ?
#
loop_
_entity_poly.entity_id
_entity_poly.type
_entity_poly.pdbx_seq_one_letter_code
_entity_poly.pdbx_strand_id
1 'polypeptide(L)'
;MVIGGGNTAIDAARTALRCGAATVSVIYRRSREEMPCFEPEIREAEEEGVEIRVLRNPVKYIGTNGQISAIQLTGMKLGDKGNDGRRTTEAIKGSEHTEPVDFVIEAIGLRPTTAPFTGQVEMNKNGTIKADAKTLQTNVDYIFAGGDSTTGATTLIEAAGQGRKAAFYMDKLLRGFNMHDFEDGDKLPAVNKEPIIKKYKGAQKFPVEPILLDARIRGRQWEEVEKVYSEAQLKEATNRCLDCSNCRECHQCVAACPSNAIDFSQKVVKKRLKARSVVLATGYSLFPPSGKPQYGYAKYPNVIDSMQMDRLIAPTRPFNSLLRPGDGKAPDNIAYVLCTGSRDSSIENGGCGSDCANNPICSQICCMYSIKQAQLLMGALPMADITIYYIDIRAFGKGYEEFFRESKSMGVNFVKGKVASICENENGSGDLILRYEDITKGIVKESKHDLVVLSTGVIPNKKIPDMFTAQRLELDRFSFVMQPDELTNPAQTNIPGVFVAGAASGPKDIPDSILSAGCAAAEVASYLHGGRVEDTLASATPRDKVKTFKVIR
;
A
#
# COMPACT_ATOMS: atom_id res chain seq x y z
N MET A 1 27.60 -19.86 -1.45
CA MET A 1 28.12 -18.52 -1.07
C MET A 1 27.20 -17.44 -1.63
N VAL A 2 26.90 -16.39 -0.86
CA VAL A 2 26.04 -15.28 -1.28
C VAL A 2 26.85 -13.99 -1.29
N ILE A 3 26.76 -13.21 -2.37
CA ILE A 3 27.47 -11.94 -2.52
C ILE A 3 26.48 -10.79 -2.30
N GLY A 4 26.69 -9.98 -1.26
CA GLY A 4 25.83 -8.85 -0.92
C GLY A 4 25.73 -8.62 0.59
N GLY A 5 25.10 -7.52 1.01
CA GLY A 5 24.92 -7.19 2.44
C GLY A 5 23.57 -6.58 2.80
N GLY A 6 22.62 -6.54 1.85
CA GLY A 6 21.26 -6.06 2.09
C GLY A 6 20.30 -7.19 2.46
N ASN A 7 19.04 -6.83 2.76
CA ASN A 7 18.00 -7.79 3.15
C ASN A 7 17.89 -8.96 2.16
N THR A 8 17.94 -8.70 0.84
CA THR A 8 17.93 -9.75 -0.19
C THR A 8 19.08 -10.76 -0.06
N ALA A 9 20.28 -10.30 0.33
CA ALA A 9 21.43 -11.19 0.49
C ALA A 9 21.27 -12.07 1.73
N ILE A 10 20.76 -11.51 2.83
CA ILE A 10 20.50 -12.25 4.06
C ILE A 10 19.35 -13.25 3.87
N ASP A 11 18.28 -12.85 3.19
CA ASP A 11 17.16 -13.74 2.87
C ASP A 11 17.60 -14.90 1.96
N ALA A 12 18.38 -14.62 0.92
CA ALA A 12 18.95 -15.66 0.06
C ALA A 12 19.86 -16.62 0.84
N ALA A 13 20.64 -16.12 1.81
CA ALA A 13 21.52 -16.93 2.63
C ALA A 13 20.75 -17.87 3.56
N ARG A 14 19.75 -17.33 4.30
CA ARG A 14 18.88 -18.11 5.19
C ARG A 14 18.07 -19.15 4.39
N THR A 15 17.56 -18.75 3.23
CA THR A 15 16.83 -19.65 2.33
C THR A 15 17.73 -20.77 1.79
N ALA A 16 18.97 -20.48 1.43
CA ALA A 16 19.91 -21.53 0.99
C ALA A 16 20.16 -22.58 2.09
N LEU A 17 20.26 -22.17 3.36
CA LEU A 17 20.34 -23.12 4.47
C LEU A 17 19.09 -24.02 4.54
N ARG A 18 17.89 -23.44 4.35
CA ARG A 18 16.60 -24.17 4.39
C ARG A 18 16.45 -25.13 3.23
N CYS A 19 17.05 -24.82 2.09
CA CYS A 19 17.17 -25.72 0.94
C CYS A 19 18.20 -26.85 1.14
N GLY A 20 18.88 -26.91 2.30
CA GLY A 20 19.79 -28.02 2.65
C GLY A 20 21.27 -27.74 2.36
N ALA A 21 21.67 -26.50 2.06
CA ALA A 21 23.09 -26.18 1.85
C ALA A 21 23.91 -26.47 3.11
N ALA A 22 24.93 -27.33 3.03
CA ALA A 22 25.70 -27.74 4.21
C ALA A 22 26.28 -26.54 4.99
N THR A 23 26.85 -25.58 4.26
CA THR A 23 27.36 -24.30 4.80
C THR A 23 26.94 -23.15 3.88
N VAL A 24 26.73 -21.96 4.47
CA VAL A 24 26.42 -20.74 3.72
C VAL A 24 27.26 -19.61 4.28
N SER A 25 27.98 -18.93 3.40
CA SER A 25 28.73 -17.70 3.72
C SER A 25 28.17 -16.52 2.93
N VAL A 26 28.09 -15.37 3.59
CA VAL A 26 27.74 -14.07 2.99
C VAL A 26 29.01 -13.25 2.86
N ILE A 27 29.34 -12.83 1.64
CA ILE A 27 30.50 -12.01 1.33
C ILE A 27 30.05 -10.57 1.16
N TYR A 28 30.59 -9.67 1.99
CA TYR A 28 30.30 -8.25 1.92
C TYR A 28 31.57 -7.40 1.86
N ARG A 29 31.58 -6.42 0.95
CA ARG A 29 32.76 -5.60 0.66
C ARG A 29 33.06 -4.51 1.70
N ARG A 30 32.14 -4.21 2.61
CA ARG A 30 32.31 -3.22 3.70
C ARG A 30 32.28 -3.91 5.07
N SER A 31 32.41 -3.13 6.15
CA SER A 31 32.24 -3.63 7.53
C SER A 31 30.77 -3.96 7.82
N ARG A 32 30.56 -4.63 8.97
CA ARG A 32 29.23 -4.99 9.46
C ARG A 32 28.35 -3.75 9.69
N GLU A 33 28.88 -2.66 10.26
CA GLU A 33 28.07 -1.46 10.52
C GLU A 33 27.56 -0.78 9.24
N GLU A 34 28.19 -1.06 8.11
CA GLU A 34 27.81 -0.54 6.80
C GLU A 34 26.89 -1.50 6.04
N MET A 35 26.46 -2.63 6.63
CA MET A 35 25.49 -3.53 6.02
C MET A 35 24.12 -2.83 5.94
N PRO A 36 23.49 -2.75 4.77
CA PRO A 36 22.16 -2.13 4.64
C PRO A 36 21.01 -3.01 5.16
N CYS A 37 21.28 -4.26 5.53
CA CYS A 37 20.29 -5.14 6.13
C CYS A 37 19.92 -4.71 7.56
N PHE A 38 18.69 -4.96 7.99
CA PHE A 38 18.29 -4.69 9.37
C PHE A 38 19.05 -5.58 10.36
N GLU A 39 19.57 -5.00 11.45
CA GLU A 39 20.39 -5.73 12.43
C GLU A 39 19.73 -7.00 12.99
N PRO A 40 18.40 -7.03 13.30
CA PRO A 40 17.75 -8.27 13.72
C PRO A 40 17.88 -9.41 12.69
N GLU A 41 17.74 -9.12 11.40
CA GLU A 41 17.86 -10.12 10.35
C GLU A 41 19.30 -10.64 10.21
N ILE A 42 20.29 -9.75 10.35
CA ILE A 42 21.72 -10.13 10.34
C ILE A 42 22.00 -11.09 11.49
N ARG A 43 21.58 -10.71 12.71
CA ARG A 43 21.76 -11.53 13.92
C ARG A 43 21.08 -12.89 13.76
N GLU A 44 19.86 -12.91 13.24
CA GLU A 44 19.13 -14.17 13.05
C GLU A 44 19.83 -15.10 12.05
N ALA A 45 20.38 -14.56 10.96
CA ALA A 45 21.12 -15.35 9.99
C ALA A 45 22.37 -15.99 10.62
N GLU A 46 23.12 -15.26 11.45
CA GLU A 46 24.29 -15.79 12.15
C GLU A 46 23.93 -16.87 13.16
N GLU A 47 22.85 -16.67 13.91
CA GLU A 47 22.30 -17.67 14.82
C GLU A 47 21.89 -18.96 14.08
N GLU A 48 21.45 -18.87 12.80
CA GLU A 48 21.18 -20.03 11.93
C GLU A 48 22.43 -20.70 11.37
N GLY A 49 23.61 -20.12 11.59
CA GLY A 49 24.88 -20.61 11.09
C GLY A 49 25.31 -20.02 9.74
N VAL A 50 24.70 -18.91 9.29
CA VAL A 50 25.23 -18.14 8.16
C VAL A 50 26.52 -17.44 8.57
N GLU A 51 27.60 -17.67 7.85
CA GLU A 51 28.88 -17.03 8.12
C GLU A 51 29.02 -15.70 7.37
N ILE A 52 28.95 -14.58 8.09
CA ILE A 52 29.07 -13.25 7.49
C ILE A 52 30.54 -12.84 7.44
N ARG A 53 31.09 -12.84 6.22
CA ARG A 53 32.48 -12.50 5.93
C ARG A 53 32.55 -11.11 5.29
N VAL A 54 32.82 -10.13 6.14
CA VAL A 54 32.99 -8.72 5.76
C VAL A 54 34.36 -8.44 5.13
N LEU A 55 34.50 -7.24 4.57
CA LEU A 55 35.72 -6.73 3.92
C LEU A 55 36.29 -7.68 2.86
N ARG A 56 35.42 -8.32 2.09
CA ARG A 56 35.77 -9.22 0.99
C ARG A 56 34.94 -8.91 -0.24
N ASN A 57 35.52 -9.06 -1.42
CA ASN A 57 34.82 -8.87 -2.68
C ASN A 57 35.24 -9.93 -3.70
N PRO A 58 34.32 -10.48 -4.50
CA PRO A 58 34.69 -11.41 -5.56
C PRO A 58 35.48 -10.72 -6.67
N VAL A 59 36.50 -11.41 -7.16
CA VAL A 59 37.35 -10.99 -8.28
C VAL A 59 37.11 -11.88 -9.50
N LYS A 60 36.97 -13.20 -9.29
CA LYS A 60 36.84 -14.16 -10.37
C LYS A 60 36.05 -15.39 -9.95
N TYR A 61 35.15 -15.84 -10.83
CA TYR A 61 34.49 -17.15 -10.73
C TYR A 61 35.29 -18.21 -11.48
N ILE A 62 35.50 -19.36 -10.87
CA ILE A 62 36.32 -20.45 -11.40
C ILE A 62 35.44 -21.70 -11.53
N GLY A 63 35.36 -22.26 -12.74
CA GLY A 63 34.51 -23.39 -13.04
C GLY A 63 34.74 -23.94 -14.45
N THR A 64 34.16 -25.09 -14.74
CA THR A 64 34.21 -25.76 -16.04
C THR A 64 32.80 -26.22 -16.44
N ASN A 65 32.48 -26.22 -17.73
CA ASN A 65 31.20 -26.71 -18.26
C ASN A 65 29.94 -26.10 -17.60
N GLY A 66 29.99 -24.82 -17.22
CA GLY A 66 28.88 -24.12 -16.58
C GLY A 66 28.69 -24.45 -15.09
N GLN A 67 29.54 -25.28 -14.50
CA GLN A 67 29.56 -25.57 -13.06
C GLN A 67 30.69 -24.80 -12.39
N ILE A 68 30.37 -24.07 -11.33
CA ILE A 68 31.36 -23.40 -10.49
C ILE A 68 32.01 -24.40 -9.54
N SER A 69 33.31 -24.24 -9.29
CA SER A 69 34.05 -25.06 -8.33
C SER A 69 34.81 -24.22 -7.31
N ALA A 70 35.11 -22.96 -7.63
CA ALA A 70 35.77 -22.04 -6.74
C ALA A 70 35.49 -20.57 -7.08
N ILE A 71 35.77 -19.70 -6.11
CA ILE A 71 35.70 -18.25 -6.25
C ILE A 71 36.99 -17.63 -5.73
N GLN A 72 37.52 -16.67 -6.48
CA GLN A 72 38.65 -15.86 -6.05
C GLN A 72 38.11 -14.60 -5.38
N LEU A 73 38.45 -14.40 -4.11
CA LEU A 73 38.09 -13.24 -3.30
C LEU A 73 39.31 -12.35 -3.09
N THR A 74 39.09 -11.05 -2.93
CA THR A 74 40.12 -10.09 -2.49
C THR A 74 39.66 -9.41 -1.20
N GLY A 75 40.61 -9.09 -0.33
CA GLY A 75 40.37 -8.27 0.85
C GLY A 75 40.08 -6.82 0.48
N MET A 76 39.22 -6.17 1.25
CA MET A 76 38.80 -4.80 1.04
C MET A 76 39.22 -3.93 2.23
N LYS A 77 39.62 -2.68 1.97
CA LYS A 77 39.75 -1.63 2.99
C LYS A 77 38.66 -0.59 2.80
N LEU A 78 38.15 -0.06 3.92
CA LEU A 78 37.21 1.05 3.91
C LEU A 78 37.91 2.36 3.59
N GLY A 79 37.29 3.16 2.74
CA GLY A 79 37.66 4.56 2.49
C GLY A 79 36.71 5.53 3.19
N ASP A 80 36.70 6.76 2.69
CA ASP A 80 35.87 7.85 3.20
C ASP A 80 34.38 7.64 2.89
N LYS A 81 33.52 8.30 3.66
CA LYS A 81 32.08 8.32 3.38
C LYS A 81 31.82 9.10 2.09
N GLY A 82 31.13 8.47 1.14
CA GLY A 82 30.67 9.09 -0.09
C GLY A 82 29.41 9.95 0.11
N ASN A 83 28.97 10.58 -0.97
CA ASN A 83 27.77 11.44 -0.99
C ASN A 83 26.46 10.69 -0.72
N ASP A 84 26.45 9.37 -0.83
CA ASP A 84 25.33 8.49 -0.46
C ASP A 84 25.34 8.13 1.04
N GLY A 85 26.27 8.70 1.82
CA GLY A 85 26.47 8.40 3.24
C GLY A 85 27.22 7.10 3.52
N ARG A 86 27.51 6.30 2.48
CA ARG A 86 28.17 4.99 2.61
C ARG A 86 29.67 5.12 2.38
N ARG A 87 30.48 4.31 3.07
CA ARG A 87 31.93 4.32 2.84
C ARG A 87 32.31 3.77 1.47
N THR A 88 33.31 4.36 0.83
CA THR A 88 33.95 3.75 -0.34
C THR A 88 34.78 2.54 0.08
N THR A 89 35.14 1.68 -0.87
CA THR A 89 35.94 0.49 -0.62
C THR A 89 36.99 0.32 -1.70
N GLU A 90 38.20 -0.03 -1.29
CA GLU A 90 39.31 -0.30 -2.21
C GLU A 90 39.84 -1.71 -1.97
N ALA A 91 40.20 -2.41 -3.05
CA ALA A 91 40.80 -3.74 -2.95
C ALA A 91 42.24 -3.64 -2.41
N ILE A 92 42.60 -4.55 -1.50
CA ILE A 92 43.95 -4.69 -0.98
C ILE A 92 44.74 -5.55 -1.97
N LYS A 93 45.63 -4.92 -2.75
CA LYS A 93 46.46 -5.61 -3.75
C LYS A 93 47.25 -6.76 -3.11
N GLY A 94 47.22 -7.94 -3.73
CA GLY A 94 47.95 -9.11 -3.25
C GLY A 94 47.23 -9.91 -2.15
N SER A 95 46.01 -9.53 -1.77
CA SER A 95 45.18 -10.28 -0.80
C SER A 95 44.25 -11.31 -1.45
N GLU A 96 44.42 -11.53 -2.75
CA GLU A 96 43.62 -12.47 -3.51
C GLU A 96 43.85 -13.90 -3.03
N HIS A 97 42.77 -14.60 -2.70
CA HIS A 97 42.79 -16.02 -2.35
C HIS A 97 41.58 -16.72 -2.98
N THR A 98 41.74 -18.01 -3.23
CA THR A 98 40.71 -18.85 -3.87
C THR A 98 40.08 -19.75 -2.82
N GLU A 99 38.75 -19.77 -2.77
CA GLU A 99 37.97 -20.64 -1.90
C GLU A 99 37.08 -21.57 -2.75
N PRO A 100 37.00 -22.86 -2.42
CA PRO A 100 36.09 -23.78 -3.10
C PRO A 100 34.63 -23.43 -2.78
N VAL A 101 33.77 -23.45 -3.80
CA VAL A 101 32.32 -23.21 -3.67
C VAL A 101 31.54 -24.03 -4.69
N ASP A 102 30.42 -24.60 -4.26
CA ASP A 102 29.51 -25.35 -5.15
C ASP A 102 28.48 -24.45 -5.85
N PHE A 103 28.14 -23.33 -5.22
CA PHE A 103 27.11 -22.40 -5.72
C PHE A 103 27.36 -20.97 -5.26
N VAL A 104 27.09 -20.00 -6.14
CA VAL A 104 27.15 -18.57 -5.83
C VAL A 104 25.84 -17.88 -6.18
N ILE A 105 25.31 -17.11 -5.24
CA ILE A 105 24.14 -16.24 -5.45
C ILE A 105 24.62 -14.79 -5.42
N GLU A 106 24.48 -14.06 -6.53
CA GLU A 106 24.74 -12.63 -6.56
C GLU A 106 23.47 -11.86 -6.15
N ALA A 107 23.46 -11.35 -4.92
CA ALA A 107 22.44 -10.45 -4.39
C ALA A 107 22.97 -9.00 -4.38
N ILE A 108 23.52 -8.57 -5.52
CA ILE A 108 24.10 -7.24 -5.72
C ILE A 108 23.06 -6.29 -6.32
N GLY A 109 23.10 -5.02 -5.91
CA GLY A 109 22.02 -4.05 -6.09
C GLY A 109 21.61 -3.74 -7.54
N LEU A 110 20.52 -2.98 -7.68
CA LEU A 110 19.92 -2.58 -8.94
C LEU A 110 20.76 -1.53 -9.67
N ARG A 111 20.71 -1.53 -11.01
CA ARG A 111 21.24 -0.44 -11.85
C ARG A 111 20.09 0.39 -12.41
N PRO A 112 20.21 1.72 -12.43
CA PRO A 112 19.16 2.58 -12.96
C PRO A 112 19.17 2.51 -14.50
N THR A 113 18.00 2.38 -15.11
CA THR A 113 17.84 2.40 -16.57
C THR A 113 17.71 3.85 -17.06
N THR A 114 18.82 4.57 -17.07
CA THR A 114 18.89 6.00 -17.43
C THR A 114 19.38 6.26 -18.85
N ALA A 115 19.64 5.20 -19.62
CA ALA A 115 20.15 5.28 -20.99
C ALA A 115 19.42 6.31 -21.88
N PRO A 116 18.06 6.41 -21.86
CA PRO A 116 17.34 7.39 -22.66
C PRO A 116 17.66 8.86 -22.37
N PHE A 117 18.23 9.17 -21.20
CA PHE A 117 18.55 10.53 -20.75
C PHE A 117 20.03 10.89 -20.89
N THR A 118 20.87 9.93 -21.29
CA THR A 118 22.32 10.14 -21.52
C THR A 118 22.52 11.25 -22.55
N GLY A 119 23.32 12.26 -22.22
CA GLY A 119 23.60 13.40 -23.09
C GLY A 119 22.49 14.45 -23.14
N GLN A 120 21.37 14.23 -22.44
CA GLN A 120 20.27 15.18 -22.32
C GLN A 120 20.26 15.90 -20.97
N VAL A 121 20.65 15.20 -19.91
CA VAL A 121 20.87 15.71 -18.55
C VAL A 121 22.25 15.28 -18.04
N GLU A 122 22.76 15.99 -17.04
CA GLU A 122 23.99 15.60 -16.35
C GLU A 122 23.79 14.28 -15.59
N MET A 123 24.80 13.41 -15.68
CA MET A 123 24.79 12.08 -15.07
C MET A 123 25.87 11.99 -13.99
N ASN A 124 25.59 11.25 -12.93
CA ASN A 124 26.59 10.85 -11.94
C ASN A 124 27.46 9.70 -12.48
N LYS A 125 28.64 9.52 -11.90
CA LYS A 125 29.60 8.45 -12.29
C LYS A 125 29.03 7.03 -12.17
N ASN A 126 28.03 6.83 -11.32
CA ASN A 126 27.34 5.56 -11.08
C ASN A 126 26.16 5.31 -12.05
N GLY A 127 25.93 6.20 -13.03
CA GLY A 127 24.85 6.09 -14.00
C GLY A 127 23.50 6.64 -13.54
N THR A 128 23.38 7.20 -12.33
CA THR A 128 22.17 7.91 -11.92
C THR A 128 22.13 9.32 -12.52
N ILE A 129 20.94 9.91 -12.64
CA ILE A 129 20.76 11.31 -13.04
C ILE A 129 21.26 12.21 -11.92
N LYS A 130 22.04 13.24 -12.27
CA LYS A 130 22.51 14.24 -11.32
C LYS A 130 21.40 15.28 -11.12
N ALA A 131 20.98 15.44 -9.86
CA ALA A 131 19.99 16.42 -9.46
C ALA A 131 20.42 17.12 -8.17
N ASP A 132 19.91 18.33 -7.95
CA ASP A 132 20.11 19.10 -6.74
C ASP A 132 19.52 18.36 -5.52
N ALA A 133 20.30 18.23 -4.46
CA ALA A 133 19.89 17.44 -3.29
C ALA A 133 18.68 18.04 -2.55
N LYS A 134 18.50 19.37 -2.64
CA LYS A 134 17.38 20.06 -2.00
C LYS A 134 16.14 19.99 -2.88
N THR A 135 16.21 20.43 -4.12
CA THR A 135 15.06 20.66 -4.99
C THR A 135 14.74 19.50 -5.91
N LEU A 136 15.68 18.56 -6.10
CA LEU A 136 15.64 17.48 -7.08
C LEU A 136 15.66 17.95 -8.54
N GLN A 137 15.99 19.21 -8.79
CA GLN A 137 16.12 19.78 -10.13
C GLN A 137 17.41 19.30 -10.80
N THR A 138 17.35 18.96 -12.08
CA THR A 138 18.55 18.62 -12.88
C THR A 138 19.21 19.89 -13.43
N ASN A 139 20.26 19.74 -14.25
CA ASN A 139 20.86 20.87 -14.99
C ASN A 139 19.94 21.45 -16.08
N VAL A 140 18.78 20.84 -16.34
CA VAL A 140 17.75 21.37 -17.22
C VAL A 140 16.62 21.90 -16.33
N ASP A 141 16.39 23.21 -16.37
CA ASP A 141 15.54 23.95 -15.42
C ASP A 141 14.15 23.34 -15.19
N TYR A 142 13.56 22.73 -16.21
CA TYR A 142 12.20 22.17 -16.15
C TYR A 142 12.17 20.65 -15.97
N ILE A 143 13.31 20.00 -15.69
CA ILE A 143 13.41 18.56 -15.43
C ILE A 143 13.87 18.33 -14.00
N PHE A 144 13.11 17.49 -13.29
CA PHE A 144 13.42 17.02 -11.94
C PHE A 144 13.58 15.50 -11.97
N ALA A 145 14.47 14.97 -11.14
CA ALA A 145 14.73 13.55 -11.05
C ALA A 145 14.69 13.09 -9.59
N GLY A 146 14.04 11.95 -9.34
CA GLY A 146 13.92 11.37 -8.01
C GLY A 146 13.86 9.84 -8.03
N GLY A 147 13.86 9.25 -6.84
CA GLY A 147 13.94 7.82 -6.60
C GLY A 147 15.28 7.22 -7.06
N ASP A 148 15.24 5.93 -7.36
CA ASP A 148 16.44 5.15 -7.69
C ASP A 148 17.19 5.65 -8.93
N SER A 149 16.49 6.36 -9.82
CA SER A 149 17.09 7.01 -10.99
C SER A 149 18.11 8.09 -10.62
N THR A 150 18.06 8.62 -9.38
CA THR A 150 18.88 9.74 -8.90
C THR A 150 19.81 9.30 -7.77
N THR A 151 19.30 8.59 -6.78
CA THR A 151 20.07 8.16 -5.59
C THR A 151 20.65 6.75 -5.71
N GLY A 152 20.26 5.98 -6.74
CA GLY A 152 20.50 4.54 -6.79
C GLY A 152 19.52 3.78 -5.89
N ALA A 153 19.65 2.46 -5.78
CA ALA A 153 18.71 1.60 -5.06
C ALA A 153 18.45 2.10 -3.62
N THR A 154 17.23 2.56 -3.38
CA THR A 154 16.70 3.08 -2.10
C THR A 154 15.44 2.32 -1.69
N THR A 155 14.80 2.73 -0.59
CA THR A 155 13.50 2.16 -0.19
C THR A 155 12.36 2.74 -1.03
N LEU A 156 11.28 1.98 -1.22
CA LEU A 156 10.06 2.47 -1.89
C LEU A 156 9.52 3.77 -1.25
N ILE A 157 9.66 3.88 0.08
CA ILE A 157 9.22 5.03 0.87
C ILE A 157 10.03 6.29 0.51
N GLU A 158 11.35 6.15 0.38
CA GLU A 158 12.22 7.27 -0.02
C GLU A 158 11.94 7.71 -1.46
N ALA A 159 11.77 6.77 -2.39
CA ALA A 159 11.42 7.07 -3.77
C ALA A 159 10.09 7.83 -3.89
N ALA A 160 9.05 7.36 -3.18
CA ALA A 160 7.76 8.05 -3.11
C ALA A 160 7.89 9.44 -2.46
N GLY A 161 8.69 9.55 -1.40
CA GLY A 161 9.00 10.81 -0.73
C GLY A 161 9.66 11.83 -1.67
N GLN A 162 10.63 11.39 -2.47
CA GLN A 162 11.27 12.24 -3.48
C GLN A 162 10.29 12.68 -4.58
N GLY A 163 9.36 11.82 -4.99
CA GLY A 163 8.28 12.20 -5.92
C GLY A 163 7.42 13.35 -5.38
N ARG A 164 6.99 13.25 -4.11
CA ARG A 164 6.24 14.33 -3.44
C ARG A 164 7.07 15.62 -3.33
N LYS A 165 8.34 15.49 -2.95
CA LYS A 165 9.28 16.61 -2.82
C LYS A 165 9.52 17.32 -4.15
N ALA A 166 9.71 16.57 -5.23
CA ALA A 166 9.86 17.13 -6.58
C ALA A 166 8.60 17.90 -6.99
N ALA A 167 7.40 17.35 -6.75
CA ALA A 167 6.14 18.05 -7.02
C ALA A 167 6.00 19.37 -6.23
N PHE A 168 6.42 19.38 -4.96
CA PHE A 168 6.45 20.61 -4.14
C PHE A 168 7.32 21.71 -4.76
N TYR A 169 8.53 21.37 -5.24
CA TYR A 169 9.44 22.34 -5.85
C TYR A 169 9.05 22.73 -7.28
N MET A 170 8.49 21.80 -8.07
CA MET A 170 7.88 22.12 -9.37
C MET A 170 6.79 23.19 -9.22
N ASP A 171 5.94 23.12 -8.19
CA ASP A 171 4.96 24.16 -7.88
C ASP A 171 5.60 25.53 -7.64
N LYS A 172 6.75 25.59 -6.94
CA LYS A 172 7.48 26.85 -6.71
C LYS A 172 8.07 27.41 -8.00
N LEU A 173 8.70 26.56 -8.80
CA LEU A 173 9.26 26.95 -10.10
C LEU A 173 8.18 27.52 -11.04
N LEU A 174 7.05 26.83 -11.18
CA LEU A 174 5.95 27.23 -12.07
C LEU A 174 5.31 28.56 -11.65
N ARG A 175 5.36 28.90 -10.35
CA ARG A 175 4.88 30.18 -9.81
C ARG A 175 5.90 31.31 -9.88
N GLY A 176 7.10 31.06 -10.40
CA GLY A 176 8.19 32.03 -10.46
C GLY A 176 8.85 32.32 -9.12
N PHE A 177 8.66 31.45 -8.12
CA PHE A 177 9.35 31.57 -6.84
C PHE A 177 10.77 30.99 -6.92
N ASN A 178 11.69 31.55 -6.12
CA ASN A 178 12.97 30.91 -5.89
C ASN A 178 12.76 29.69 -4.97
N MET A 179 13.02 28.49 -5.51
CA MET A 179 12.82 27.23 -4.82
C MET A 179 13.63 27.10 -3.53
N HIS A 180 14.81 27.73 -3.45
CA HIS A 180 15.69 27.63 -2.28
C HIS A 180 15.14 28.33 -1.04
N ASP A 181 14.13 29.20 -1.19
CA ASP A 181 13.50 29.93 -0.08
C ASP A 181 12.49 29.06 0.71
N PHE A 182 12.20 27.85 0.21
CA PHE A 182 11.20 26.96 0.79
C PHE A 182 11.84 25.66 1.29
N GLU A 183 11.16 24.97 2.21
CA GLU A 183 11.57 23.69 2.75
C GLU A 183 10.39 22.71 2.75
N ASP A 184 10.61 21.49 2.25
CA ASP A 184 9.59 20.45 2.19
C ASP A 184 9.51 19.73 3.54
N GLY A 185 8.40 19.94 4.25
CA GLY A 185 8.04 19.16 5.45
C GLY A 185 8.81 19.52 6.71
N ASP A 186 8.52 20.68 7.32
CA ASP A 186 8.99 21.07 8.65
C ASP A 186 8.92 19.88 9.65
N LYS A 187 10.09 19.32 9.98
CA LYS A 187 10.21 18.28 11.01
C LYS A 187 10.25 18.96 12.37
N LEU A 188 9.37 18.52 13.27
CA LEU A 188 9.45 18.90 14.68
C LEU A 188 10.82 18.49 15.25
N PRO A 189 11.46 19.33 16.08
CA PRO A 189 12.76 19.03 16.66
C PRO A 189 12.68 17.78 17.54
N ALA A 190 13.62 16.85 17.35
CA ALA A 190 13.77 15.68 18.20
C ALA A 190 14.28 16.09 19.59
N VAL A 191 13.68 15.55 20.65
CA VAL A 191 13.99 15.90 22.05
C VAL A 191 14.73 14.75 22.74
N ASN A 192 15.67 15.05 23.65
CA ASN A 192 16.41 14.03 24.41
C ASN A 192 15.49 13.30 25.41
N LYS A 193 15.47 11.97 25.32
CA LYS A 193 14.65 11.05 26.11
C LYS A 193 15.13 10.79 27.55
N GLU A 194 16.41 10.94 27.85
CA GLU A 194 17.00 10.56 29.15
C GLU A 194 16.44 11.33 30.37
N PRO A 195 16.19 12.65 30.32
CA PRO A 195 15.63 13.40 31.44
C PRO A 195 14.18 13.02 31.77
N ILE A 196 13.45 12.49 30.79
CA ILE A 196 12.05 12.08 30.92
C ILE A 196 11.98 10.68 31.55
N ILE A 197 12.82 9.75 31.10
CA ILE A 197 12.90 8.38 31.63
C ILE A 197 13.24 8.40 33.13
N LYS A 198 14.13 9.30 33.58
CA LYS A 198 14.49 9.46 35.00
C LYS A 198 13.34 9.94 35.90
N LYS A 199 12.24 10.48 35.34
CA LYS A 199 11.06 10.92 36.11
C LYS A 199 10.07 9.79 36.42
N TYR A 200 10.31 8.59 35.89
CA TYR A 200 9.45 7.42 36.07
C TYR A 200 9.74 6.71 37.41
N LYS A 201 8.69 6.32 38.16
CA LYS A 201 8.80 5.57 39.44
C LYS A 201 8.17 4.16 39.38
N GLY A 202 7.77 3.68 38.21
CA GLY A 202 7.17 2.35 38.02
C GLY A 202 8.16 1.30 37.53
N ALA A 203 7.73 0.04 37.49
CA ALA A 203 8.45 -1.00 36.76
C ALA A 203 8.27 -0.79 35.24
N GLN A 204 9.36 -0.86 34.48
CA GLN A 204 9.33 -0.79 33.02
C GLN A 204 8.80 -2.11 32.47
N LYS A 205 7.75 -2.07 31.64
CA LYS A 205 7.22 -3.26 30.96
C LYS A 205 7.78 -3.32 29.54
N PHE A 206 8.45 -4.40 29.21
CA PHE A 206 9.08 -4.61 27.90
C PHE A 206 8.09 -5.31 26.94
N PRO A 207 8.26 -5.16 25.60
CA PRO A 207 7.56 -6.00 24.65
C PRO A 207 7.75 -7.47 25.00
N VAL A 208 6.68 -8.27 24.88
CA VAL A 208 6.80 -9.72 24.99
C VAL A 208 7.47 -10.20 23.71
N GLU A 209 8.68 -10.73 23.84
CA GLU A 209 9.42 -11.30 22.73
C GLU A 209 8.66 -12.53 22.20
N PRO A 210 8.51 -12.67 20.87
CA PRO A 210 7.88 -13.83 20.29
C PRO A 210 8.71 -15.09 20.55
N ILE A 211 8.05 -16.25 20.59
CA ILE A 211 8.78 -17.52 20.71
C ILE A 211 9.34 -17.85 19.34
N LEU A 212 10.65 -17.66 19.19
CA LEU A 212 11.36 -18.10 17.99
C LEU A 212 11.61 -19.60 18.05
N LEU A 213 11.50 -20.24 16.90
CA LEU A 213 11.97 -21.60 16.69
C LEU A 213 13.49 -21.66 16.95
N ASP A 214 13.96 -22.79 17.49
CA ASP A 214 15.37 -22.94 17.85
C ASP A 214 16.27 -22.61 16.66
N ALA A 215 17.26 -21.77 16.91
CA ALA A 215 18.15 -21.25 15.87
C ALA A 215 18.84 -22.37 15.07
N ARG A 216 19.09 -23.53 15.70
CA ARG A 216 19.74 -24.70 15.09
C ARG A 216 18.88 -25.40 14.04
N ILE A 217 17.55 -25.24 14.12
CA ILE A 217 16.60 -25.93 13.23
C ILE A 217 15.89 -24.98 12.27
N ARG A 218 15.67 -23.70 12.64
CA ARG A 218 14.90 -22.75 11.82
C ARG A 218 15.51 -22.47 10.44
N GLY A 219 16.83 -22.55 10.32
CA GLY A 219 17.55 -22.45 9.05
C GLY A 219 17.53 -23.74 8.24
N ARG A 220 16.89 -24.83 8.70
CA ARG A 220 16.93 -26.17 8.06
C ARG A 220 15.56 -26.72 7.68
N GLN A 221 14.51 -25.91 7.84
CA GLN A 221 13.14 -26.30 7.57
C GLN A 221 12.28 -25.11 7.17
N TRP A 222 11.04 -25.39 6.78
CA TRP A 222 10.06 -24.42 6.30
C TRP A 222 8.92 -24.15 7.29
N GLU A 223 9.04 -24.65 8.53
CA GLU A 223 8.10 -24.32 9.61
C GLU A 223 8.16 -22.84 9.97
N GLU A 224 7.06 -22.33 10.53
CA GLU A 224 6.95 -20.94 10.99
C GLU A 224 8.04 -20.64 12.04
N VAL A 225 8.90 -19.67 11.73
CA VAL A 225 10.07 -19.32 12.57
C VAL A 225 9.62 -18.54 13.82
N GLU A 226 8.68 -17.62 13.65
CA GLU A 226 8.12 -16.83 14.74
C GLU A 226 6.77 -17.42 15.14
N LYS A 227 6.71 -18.11 16.28
CA LYS A 227 5.46 -18.74 16.72
C LYS A 227 4.50 -17.71 17.29
N VAL A 228 3.21 -18.00 17.17
CA VAL A 228 2.15 -17.25 17.83
C VAL A 228 2.36 -17.18 19.35
N TYR A 229 1.93 -16.07 19.96
CA TYR A 229 1.97 -15.93 21.42
C TYR A 229 1.15 -17.04 22.11
N SER A 230 1.69 -17.60 23.19
CA SER A 230 0.88 -18.38 24.11
C SER A 230 -0.23 -17.51 24.70
N GLU A 231 -1.32 -18.10 25.20
CA GLU A 231 -2.41 -17.34 25.81
C GLU A 231 -1.92 -16.43 26.96
N ALA A 232 -0.94 -16.88 27.74
CA ALA A 232 -0.32 -16.08 28.81
C ALA A 232 0.49 -14.90 28.26
N GLN A 233 1.33 -15.14 27.25
CA GLN A 233 2.09 -14.08 26.56
C GLN A 233 1.18 -13.11 25.83
N LEU A 234 0.09 -13.59 25.25
CA LEU A 234 -0.92 -12.76 24.62
C LEU A 234 -1.61 -11.89 25.67
N LYS A 235 -2.00 -12.43 26.83
CA LYS A 235 -2.55 -11.66 27.95
C LYS A 235 -1.53 -10.63 28.47
N GLU A 236 -0.25 -10.97 28.54
CA GLU A 236 0.80 -10.05 28.96
C GLU A 236 1.06 -8.94 27.91
N ALA A 237 1.15 -9.31 26.64
CA ALA A 237 1.32 -8.41 25.52
C ALA A 237 0.09 -7.52 25.28
N THR A 238 -1.11 -8.01 25.57
CA THR A 238 -2.37 -7.23 25.52
C THR A 238 -2.56 -6.38 26.78
N ASN A 239 -2.07 -6.81 27.95
CA ASN A 239 -1.96 -5.95 29.13
C ASN A 239 -0.96 -4.78 28.93
N ARG A 240 -0.13 -4.83 27.88
CA ARG A 240 0.68 -3.70 27.40
C ARG A 240 -0.10 -2.79 26.44
N CYS A 241 -1.18 -3.29 25.82
CA CYS A 241 -1.97 -2.56 24.83
C CYS A 241 -3.25 -1.95 25.41
N LEU A 242 -3.16 -0.64 25.55
CA LEU A 242 -4.19 0.36 25.34
C LEU A 242 -5.36 -0.07 24.47
N ASP A 243 -6.47 -0.40 25.12
CA ASP A 243 -7.80 -0.41 24.53
C ASP A 243 -8.29 1.03 24.31
N CYS A 244 -8.16 1.50 23.06
CA CYS A 244 -8.54 2.84 22.63
C CYS A 244 -10.00 2.94 22.15
N SER A 245 -10.89 2.01 22.52
CA SER A 245 -12.34 2.14 22.21
C SER A 245 -13.12 2.85 23.33
N ASN A 246 -12.65 2.73 24.57
CA ASN A 246 -13.15 3.52 25.70
C ASN A 246 -11.95 3.92 26.57
N CYS A 247 -11.31 5.04 26.21
CA CYS A 247 -10.25 5.61 27.05
C CYS A 247 -10.78 5.78 28.48
N ARG A 248 -10.14 5.12 29.46
CA ARG A 248 -10.48 5.23 30.89
C ARG A 248 -9.53 6.14 31.66
N GLU A 249 -8.73 6.95 30.95
CA GLU A 249 -7.73 7.85 31.54
C GLU A 249 -6.76 7.15 32.52
N CYS A 250 -6.44 5.87 32.29
CA CYS A 250 -5.47 5.14 33.12
C CYS A 250 -4.00 5.60 32.92
N HIS A 251 -3.79 6.50 31.94
CA HIS A 251 -2.53 7.14 31.55
C HIS A 251 -1.36 6.19 31.19
N GLN A 252 -1.63 4.89 31.03
CA GLN A 252 -0.61 3.92 30.61
C GLN A 252 -0.04 4.23 29.22
N CYS A 253 -0.84 4.89 28.37
CA CYS A 253 -0.40 5.30 27.04
C CYS A 253 0.65 6.39 27.09
N VAL A 254 0.44 7.36 27.98
CA VAL A 254 1.37 8.46 28.21
C VAL A 254 2.69 7.90 28.72
N ALA A 255 2.65 6.95 29.66
CA ALA A 255 3.84 6.28 30.17
C ALA A 255 4.56 5.45 29.10
N ALA A 256 3.81 4.74 28.24
CA ALA A 256 4.36 3.89 27.20
C ALA A 256 4.86 4.65 25.95
N CYS A 257 4.46 5.91 25.76
CA CYS A 257 4.77 6.68 24.55
C CYS A 257 6.19 7.29 24.63
N PRO A 258 7.19 6.77 23.89
CA PRO A 258 8.55 7.30 23.94
C PRO A 258 8.65 8.73 23.37
N SER A 259 7.72 9.09 22.50
CA SER A 259 7.66 10.41 21.84
C SER A 259 6.99 11.49 22.70
N ASN A 260 6.44 11.14 23.87
CA ASN A 260 5.60 12.02 24.69
C ASN A 260 4.47 12.71 23.89
N ALA A 261 3.93 12.03 22.88
CA ALA A 261 2.99 12.61 21.94
C ALA A 261 1.54 12.66 22.46
N ILE A 262 1.26 12.00 23.58
CA ILE A 262 -0.10 11.83 24.10
C ILE A 262 -0.39 12.92 25.12
N ASP A 263 -1.28 13.84 24.76
CA ASP A 263 -1.70 14.97 25.57
C ASP A 263 -3.23 14.97 25.78
N PHE A 264 -3.67 14.56 26.96
CA PHE A 264 -5.08 14.57 27.35
C PHE A 264 -5.66 15.98 27.51
N SER A 265 -4.82 17.01 27.56
CA SER A 265 -5.27 18.40 27.62
C SER A 265 -5.55 19.00 26.23
N GLN A 266 -5.24 18.28 25.16
CA GLN A 266 -5.43 18.76 23.79
C GLN A 266 -6.91 19.07 23.52
N LYS A 267 -7.18 20.30 23.07
CA LYS A 267 -8.53 20.77 22.72
C LYS A 267 -8.68 20.95 21.22
N VAL A 268 -9.91 20.84 20.73
CA VAL A 268 -10.24 21.15 19.33
C VAL A 268 -9.90 22.60 19.03
N VAL A 269 -8.93 22.82 18.15
CA VAL A 269 -8.56 24.16 17.68
C VAL A 269 -9.23 24.43 16.34
N LYS A 270 -10.18 25.38 16.33
CA LYS A 270 -10.79 25.87 15.09
C LYS A 270 -9.85 26.89 14.43
N LYS A 271 -9.27 26.54 13.29
CA LYS A 271 -8.44 27.46 12.48
C LYS A 271 -9.29 28.09 11.37
N ARG A 272 -9.14 29.39 11.16
CA ARG A 272 -9.69 30.08 9.98
C ARG A 272 -8.60 30.20 8.95
N LEU A 273 -8.83 29.66 7.76
CA LEU A 273 -7.91 29.72 6.64
C LEU A 273 -8.54 30.59 5.54
N LYS A 274 -7.74 31.47 4.94
CA LYS A 274 -8.13 32.19 3.73
C LYS A 274 -7.66 31.36 2.53
N ALA A 275 -8.60 30.84 1.76
CA ALA A 275 -8.32 30.09 0.53
C ALA A 275 -9.10 30.72 -0.63
N ARG A 276 -8.47 30.79 -1.81
CA ARG A 276 -9.12 31.26 -3.04
C ARG A 276 -9.90 30.13 -3.73
N SER A 277 -9.50 28.88 -3.50
CA SER A 277 -10.13 27.70 -4.05
C SER A 277 -10.19 26.57 -3.03
N VAL A 278 -11.14 25.66 -3.21
CA VAL A 278 -11.35 24.46 -2.38
C VAL A 278 -11.59 23.26 -3.31
N VAL A 279 -11.01 22.10 -2.99
CA VAL A 279 -11.27 20.84 -3.70
C VAL A 279 -11.95 19.85 -2.77
N LEU A 280 -13.10 19.34 -3.20
CA LEU A 280 -13.92 18.35 -2.53
C LEU A 280 -13.47 16.95 -2.98
N ALA A 281 -12.54 16.37 -2.21
CA ALA A 281 -12.07 14.99 -2.39
C ALA A 281 -12.55 14.08 -1.24
N THR A 282 -13.79 14.28 -0.78
CA THR A 282 -14.33 13.66 0.44
C THR A 282 -14.86 12.24 0.25
N GLY A 283 -14.66 11.67 -0.93
CA GLY A 283 -14.97 10.28 -1.25
C GLY A 283 -16.45 9.92 -1.12
N TYR A 284 -16.70 8.70 -0.66
CA TYR A 284 -18.01 8.07 -0.55
C TYR A 284 -18.12 7.32 0.79
N SER A 285 -19.31 6.82 1.10
CA SER A 285 -19.55 5.87 2.20
C SER A 285 -19.99 4.52 1.62
N LEU A 286 -19.70 3.41 2.30
CA LEU A 286 -20.21 2.11 1.87
C LEU A 286 -21.68 1.96 2.24
N PHE A 287 -22.43 1.25 1.38
CA PHE A 287 -23.79 0.84 1.70
C PHE A 287 -23.76 -0.06 2.95
N PRO A 288 -24.55 0.26 3.99
CA PRO A 288 -24.62 -0.57 5.19
C PRO A 288 -25.34 -1.89 4.86
N PRO A 289 -24.69 -3.06 4.96
CA PRO A 289 -25.32 -4.31 4.54
C PRO A 289 -26.56 -4.69 5.38
N SER A 290 -26.70 -4.16 6.59
CA SER A 290 -27.93 -4.25 7.40
C SER A 290 -29.17 -3.66 6.70
N GLY A 291 -28.97 -2.81 5.69
CA GLY A 291 -30.05 -2.30 4.85
C GLY A 291 -30.78 -3.38 4.05
N LYS A 292 -30.17 -4.57 3.88
CA LYS A 292 -30.78 -5.76 3.26
C LYS A 292 -30.97 -6.86 4.30
N PRO A 293 -32.02 -6.78 5.15
CA PRO A 293 -32.24 -7.75 6.22
C PRO A 293 -32.40 -9.19 5.70
N GLN A 294 -32.89 -9.37 4.48
CA GLN A 294 -33.00 -10.66 3.81
C GLN A 294 -31.65 -11.35 3.53
N TYR A 295 -30.53 -10.62 3.62
CA TYR A 295 -29.18 -11.19 3.53
C TYR A 295 -28.59 -11.56 4.89
N GLY A 296 -29.25 -11.20 6.00
CA GLY A 296 -28.88 -11.67 7.33
C GLY A 296 -27.56 -11.14 7.87
N TYR A 297 -27.04 -10.03 7.35
CA TYR A 297 -25.88 -9.35 7.91
C TYR A 297 -26.11 -8.96 9.38
N ALA A 298 -25.10 -9.19 10.24
CA ALA A 298 -25.17 -9.06 11.71
C ALA A 298 -26.14 -10.03 12.44
N LYS A 299 -27.02 -10.72 11.72
CA LYS A 299 -27.82 -11.83 12.26
C LYS A 299 -27.05 -13.14 12.21
N TYR A 300 -26.42 -13.43 11.07
CA TYR A 300 -25.61 -14.63 10.85
C TYR A 300 -24.12 -14.27 10.93
N PRO A 301 -23.33 -14.86 11.85
CA PRO A 301 -21.92 -14.53 12.02
C PRO A 301 -21.06 -14.74 10.76
N ASN A 302 -21.44 -15.71 9.92
CA ASN A 302 -20.73 -16.05 8.69
C ASN A 302 -21.19 -15.22 7.47
N VAL A 303 -22.05 -14.21 7.65
CA VAL A 303 -22.35 -13.21 6.63
C VAL A 303 -21.54 -11.95 6.94
N ILE A 304 -20.51 -11.70 6.13
CA ILE A 304 -19.60 -10.57 6.28
C ILE A 304 -19.72 -9.61 5.09
N ASP A 305 -19.22 -8.40 5.22
CA ASP A 305 -19.07 -7.46 4.12
C ASP A 305 -17.70 -7.54 3.44
N SER A 306 -17.58 -6.86 2.30
CA SER A 306 -16.35 -6.82 1.50
C SER A 306 -15.15 -6.22 2.24
N MET A 307 -15.35 -5.31 3.20
CA MET A 307 -14.27 -4.69 3.97
C MET A 307 -13.75 -5.63 5.06
N GLN A 308 -14.65 -6.36 5.70
CA GLN A 308 -14.30 -7.44 6.62
C GLN A 308 -13.50 -8.51 5.88
N MET A 309 -13.90 -8.89 4.65
CA MET A 309 -13.12 -9.81 3.83
C MET A 309 -11.75 -9.23 3.47
N ASP A 310 -11.65 -7.96 3.04
CA ASP A 310 -10.36 -7.30 2.79
C ASP A 310 -9.44 -7.35 4.03
N ARG A 311 -10.02 -7.21 5.24
CA ARG A 311 -9.26 -7.33 6.50
C ARG A 311 -8.80 -8.77 6.78
N LEU A 312 -9.62 -9.77 6.46
CA LEU A 312 -9.34 -11.19 6.66
C LEU A 312 -8.30 -11.74 5.68
N ILE A 313 -8.26 -11.23 4.44
CA ILE A 313 -7.27 -11.65 3.42
C ILE A 313 -5.95 -10.87 3.51
N ALA A 314 -5.93 -9.73 4.21
CA ALA A 314 -4.73 -8.91 4.32
C ALA A 314 -3.55 -9.71 4.93
N PRO A 315 -2.31 -9.49 4.49
CA PRO A 315 -1.14 -10.15 5.08
C PRO A 315 -1.00 -9.92 6.59
N THR A 316 -1.48 -8.76 7.07
CA THR A 316 -1.47 -8.40 8.49
C THR A 316 -2.72 -8.87 9.24
N ARG A 317 -3.51 -9.81 8.70
CA ARG A 317 -4.80 -10.26 9.26
C ARG A 317 -4.73 -10.63 10.75
N PRO A 318 -5.81 -10.44 11.53
CA PRO A 318 -5.78 -10.55 12.99
C PRO A 318 -5.26 -11.89 13.55
N PHE A 319 -5.47 -12.99 12.83
CA PHE A 319 -5.19 -14.35 13.32
C PHE A 319 -4.10 -15.08 12.51
N ASN A 320 -3.37 -14.39 11.64
CA ASN A 320 -2.44 -14.96 10.64
C ASN A 320 -3.03 -16.07 9.73
N SER A 321 -4.31 -16.40 9.90
CA SER A 321 -5.11 -17.36 9.14
C SER A 321 -6.46 -16.76 8.77
N LEU A 322 -7.07 -17.25 7.69
CA LEU A 322 -8.40 -16.82 7.28
C LEU A 322 -9.44 -17.70 7.96
N LEU A 323 -10.18 -17.13 8.90
CA LEU A 323 -11.14 -17.85 9.73
C LEU A 323 -12.54 -17.26 9.56
N ARG A 324 -13.56 -18.13 9.54
CA ARG A 324 -14.96 -17.71 9.54
C ARG A 324 -15.35 -17.16 10.93
N PRO A 325 -16.06 -16.03 11.03
CA PRO A 325 -16.33 -15.40 12.33
C PRO A 325 -17.21 -16.23 13.28
N GLY A 326 -18.06 -17.12 12.74
CA GLY A 326 -19.02 -17.87 13.56
C GLY A 326 -18.42 -18.97 14.41
N ASP A 327 -17.35 -19.64 13.95
CA ASP A 327 -16.73 -20.75 14.71
C ASP A 327 -15.20 -20.79 14.66
N GLY A 328 -14.55 -19.85 13.95
CA GLY A 328 -13.10 -19.78 13.86
C GLY A 328 -12.44 -20.83 12.96
N LYS A 329 -13.18 -21.57 12.12
CA LYS A 329 -12.59 -22.52 11.15
C LYS A 329 -12.20 -21.85 9.84
N ALA A 330 -11.34 -22.51 9.05
CA ALA A 330 -11.10 -22.10 7.67
C ALA A 330 -12.38 -22.33 6.84
N PRO A 331 -12.79 -21.38 6.00
CA PRO A 331 -13.91 -21.59 5.08
C PRO A 331 -13.47 -22.41 3.87
N ASP A 332 -14.28 -23.40 3.51
CA ASP A 332 -14.10 -24.29 2.37
C ASP A 332 -15.03 -23.92 1.20
N ASN A 333 -16.13 -23.20 1.44
CA ASN A 333 -17.10 -22.86 0.38
C ASN A 333 -17.67 -21.45 0.54
N ILE A 334 -17.08 -20.50 -0.19
CA ILE A 334 -17.28 -19.07 -0.05
C ILE A 334 -18.16 -18.53 -1.17
N ALA A 335 -19.23 -17.80 -0.81
CA ALA A 335 -20.06 -17.07 -1.77
C ALA A 335 -19.81 -15.56 -1.72
N TYR A 336 -19.70 -14.92 -2.89
CA TYR A 336 -19.78 -13.47 -3.05
C TYR A 336 -21.14 -13.09 -3.62
N VAL A 337 -21.82 -12.13 -2.98
CA VAL A 337 -23.09 -11.58 -3.45
C VAL A 337 -22.87 -10.18 -4.03
N LEU A 338 -22.82 -10.08 -5.35
CA LEU A 338 -22.62 -8.79 -6.02
C LEU A 338 -23.86 -7.90 -5.94
N CYS A 339 -23.65 -6.61 -6.18
CA CYS A 339 -24.70 -5.59 -6.20
C CYS A 339 -25.45 -5.46 -4.87
N THR A 340 -24.82 -5.80 -3.73
CA THR A 340 -25.44 -5.60 -2.41
C THR A 340 -25.62 -4.09 -2.16
N GLY A 341 -26.86 -3.62 -2.24
CA GLY A 341 -27.19 -2.20 -2.09
C GLY A 341 -26.76 -1.33 -3.27
N SER A 342 -26.75 -1.88 -4.49
CA SER A 342 -26.51 -1.15 -5.74
C SER A 342 -27.32 -1.76 -6.87
N ARG A 343 -27.65 -0.95 -7.88
CA ARG A 343 -28.59 -1.32 -8.95
C ARG A 343 -29.89 -1.84 -8.35
N ASP A 344 -30.32 -1.17 -7.29
CA ASP A 344 -31.37 -1.64 -6.42
C ASP A 344 -32.35 -0.53 -6.05
N SER A 345 -33.63 -0.90 -5.96
CA SER A 345 -34.72 0.03 -5.69
C SER A 345 -34.99 0.16 -4.19
N SER A 346 -35.66 1.25 -3.80
CA SER A 346 -36.03 1.53 -2.40
C SER A 346 -36.83 0.44 -1.69
N ILE A 347 -37.46 -0.47 -2.44
CA ILE A 347 -38.27 -1.56 -1.89
C ILE A 347 -37.39 -2.70 -1.35
N GLU A 348 -36.20 -2.93 -1.90
CA GLU A 348 -35.34 -4.05 -1.49
C GLU A 348 -34.31 -3.68 -0.39
N ASN A 349 -34.27 -2.41 0.04
CA ASN A 349 -33.37 -1.88 1.08
C ASN A 349 -34.14 -1.44 2.34
N GLY A 350 -35.20 -2.19 2.70
CA GLY A 350 -36.14 -1.82 3.76
C GLY A 350 -35.58 -1.82 5.20
N GLY A 351 -34.34 -2.28 5.41
CA GLY A 351 -33.67 -2.24 6.73
C GLY A 351 -32.87 -0.96 7.00
N CYS A 352 -32.93 -0.01 6.07
CA CYS A 352 -32.04 1.13 6.00
C CYS A 352 -32.86 2.43 6.01
N GLY A 353 -32.39 3.47 6.70
CA GLY A 353 -33.09 4.77 6.78
C GLY A 353 -33.21 5.47 5.41
N SER A 354 -33.83 6.65 5.36
CA SER A 354 -33.95 7.46 4.13
C SER A 354 -32.62 7.71 3.41
N ASP A 355 -31.50 7.55 4.12
CA ASP A 355 -30.16 7.83 3.65
C ASP A 355 -29.57 6.80 2.68
N CYS A 356 -30.07 5.56 2.65
CA CYS A 356 -29.55 4.50 1.77
C CYS A 356 -30.66 3.73 1.02
N ALA A 357 -31.93 4.13 1.21
CA ALA A 357 -33.07 3.35 0.75
C ALA A 357 -33.01 3.13 -0.78
N ASN A 358 -32.75 4.17 -1.57
CA ASN A 358 -32.70 4.06 -3.02
C ASN A 358 -31.27 4.20 -3.55
N ASN A 359 -30.68 3.13 -4.10
CA ASN A 359 -29.38 3.18 -4.79
C ASN A 359 -29.44 2.50 -6.16
N PRO A 360 -30.09 3.15 -7.16
CA PRO A 360 -30.36 2.54 -8.46
C PRO A 360 -29.12 2.46 -9.36
N ILE A 361 -28.01 3.10 -8.98
CA ILE A 361 -26.80 3.16 -9.79
C ILE A 361 -25.90 1.94 -9.56
N CYS A 362 -25.01 1.69 -10.51
CA CYS A 362 -23.92 0.76 -10.31
C CYS A 362 -22.79 1.44 -9.53
N SER A 363 -22.26 0.74 -8.54
CA SER A 363 -21.12 1.22 -7.75
C SER A 363 -19.76 1.09 -8.42
N GLN A 364 -19.72 0.61 -9.67
CA GLN A 364 -18.53 0.51 -10.55
C GLN A 364 -17.43 -0.47 -10.09
N ILE A 365 -17.08 -0.47 -8.81
CA ILE A 365 -15.92 -1.17 -8.24
C ILE A 365 -16.22 -2.57 -7.71
N CYS A 366 -17.49 -2.87 -7.39
CA CYS A 366 -17.85 -4.09 -6.66
C CYS A 366 -17.67 -5.40 -7.44
N CYS A 367 -17.70 -5.38 -8.76
CA CYS A 367 -17.32 -6.56 -9.54
C CYS A 367 -15.82 -6.84 -9.37
N MET A 368 -15.01 -5.80 -9.53
CA MET A 368 -13.55 -5.94 -9.61
C MET A 368 -12.91 -6.21 -8.28
N TYR A 369 -13.34 -5.57 -7.19
CA TYR A 369 -12.78 -5.91 -5.88
C TYR A 369 -13.16 -7.34 -5.47
N SER A 370 -14.36 -7.84 -5.82
CA SER A 370 -14.75 -9.21 -5.46
C SER A 370 -13.97 -10.25 -6.25
N ILE A 371 -13.71 -9.98 -7.54
CA ILE A 371 -12.82 -10.81 -8.36
C ILE A 371 -11.39 -10.77 -7.78
N LYS A 372 -10.89 -9.60 -7.39
CA LYS A 372 -9.57 -9.43 -6.75
C LYS A 372 -9.50 -10.24 -5.46
N GLN A 373 -10.50 -10.11 -4.58
CA GLN A 373 -10.55 -10.84 -3.33
C GLN A 373 -10.64 -12.36 -3.58
N ALA A 374 -11.43 -12.81 -4.56
CA ALA A 374 -11.51 -14.21 -4.96
C ALA A 374 -10.16 -14.76 -5.43
N GLN A 375 -9.42 -14.04 -6.27
CA GLN A 375 -8.07 -14.48 -6.69
C GLN A 375 -7.08 -14.55 -5.51
N LEU A 376 -7.11 -13.56 -4.60
CA LEU A 376 -6.28 -13.59 -3.39
C LEU A 376 -6.64 -14.79 -2.49
N LEU A 377 -7.93 -15.12 -2.39
CA LEU A 377 -8.41 -16.29 -1.69
C LEU A 377 -7.92 -17.59 -2.32
N MET A 378 -7.86 -17.71 -3.65
CA MET A 378 -7.30 -18.91 -4.30
C MET A 378 -5.83 -19.14 -3.91
N GLY A 379 -5.07 -18.09 -3.64
CA GLY A 379 -3.71 -18.20 -3.10
C GLY A 379 -3.67 -18.55 -1.61
N ALA A 380 -4.60 -18.00 -0.82
CA ALA A 380 -4.64 -18.19 0.64
C ALA A 380 -5.34 -19.49 1.09
N LEU A 381 -6.28 -19.99 0.28
CA LEU A 381 -7.13 -21.16 0.51
C LEU A 381 -7.27 -21.94 -0.81
N PRO A 382 -6.24 -22.68 -1.25
CA PRO A 382 -6.23 -23.30 -2.58
C PRO A 382 -7.33 -24.34 -2.82
N MET A 383 -7.86 -24.92 -1.74
CA MET A 383 -8.89 -25.96 -1.79
C MET A 383 -10.32 -25.41 -1.61
N ALA A 384 -10.47 -24.11 -1.35
CA ALA A 384 -11.79 -23.52 -1.12
C ALA A 384 -12.53 -23.29 -2.45
N ASP A 385 -13.80 -23.68 -2.49
CA ASP A 385 -14.71 -23.37 -3.58
C ASP A 385 -15.21 -21.94 -3.46
N ILE A 386 -14.89 -21.09 -4.44
CA ILE A 386 -15.32 -19.69 -4.45
C ILE A 386 -16.37 -19.49 -5.54
N THR A 387 -17.54 -18.97 -5.16
CA THR A 387 -18.64 -18.69 -6.09
C THR A 387 -19.04 -17.22 -6.05
N ILE A 388 -19.06 -16.55 -7.20
CA ILE A 388 -19.51 -15.16 -7.35
C ILE A 388 -20.89 -15.16 -8.01
N TYR A 389 -21.90 -14.69 -7.28
CA TYR A 389 -23.27 -14.47 -7.75
C TYR A 389 -23.42 -13.07 -8.31
N TYR A 390 -23.76 -12.96 -9.60
CA TYR A 390 -23.78 -11.68 -10.31
C TYR A 390 -24.96 -11.55 -11.28
N ILE A 391 -25.35 -10.30 -11.55
CA ILE A 391 -26.28 -9.96 -12.64
C ILE A 391 -25.48 -9.75 -13.94
N ASP A 392 -24.54 -8.80 -13.90
CA ASP A 392 -23.57 -8.53 -14.97
C ASP A 392 -22.18 -8.33 -14.36
N ILE A 393 -21.13 -8.90 -14.96
CA ILE A 393 -19.74 -8.57 -14.64
C ILE A 393 -19.37 -7.29 -15.39
N ARG A 394 -18.96 -6.25 -14.65
CA ARG A 394 -18.56 -4.95 -15.21
C ARG A 394 -17.06 -4.76 -15.11
N ALA A 395 -16.33 -5.42 -16.01
CA ALA A 395 -14.88 -5.40 -16.11
C ALA A 395 -14.41 -4.49 -17.27
N PHE A 396 -14.76 -3.20 -17.20
CA PHE A 396 -14.66 -2.26 -18.34
C PHE A 396 -13.31 -1.53 -18.46
N GLY A 397 -12.48 -1.54 -17.41
CA GLY A 397 -11.16 -0.90 -17.41
C GLY A 397 -10.11 -1.67 -18.21
N LYS A 398 -8.98 -1.02 -18.52
CA LYS A 398 -7.86 -1.68 -19.20
C LYS A 398 -7.32 -2.84 -18.34
N GLY A 399 -7.29 -4.05 -18.89
CA GLY A 399 -6.83 -5.24 -18.17
C GLY A 399 -7.90 -5.91 -17.30
N TYR A 400 -9.11 -5.34 -17.19
CA TYR A 400 -10.12 -5.82 -16.24
C TYR A 400 -10.82 -7.08 -16.76
N GLU A 401 -11.10 -7.15 -18.06
CA GLU A 401 -11.68 -8.34 -18.70
C GLU A 401 -10.69 -9.51 -18.65
N GLU A 402 -9.40 -9.23 -18.87
CA GLU A 402 -8.32 -10.21 -18.74
C GLU A 402 -8.23 -10.72 -17.30
N PHE A 403 -8.30 -9.82 -16.30
CA PHE A 403 -8.33 -10.17 -14.89
C PHE A 403 -9.54 -11.04 -14.51
N PHE A 404 -10.72 -10.72 -15.05
CA PHE A 404 -11.91 -11.55 -14.91
C PHE A 404 -11.71 -12.95 -15.52
N ARG A 405 -11.21 -13.04 -16.76
CA ARG A 405 -10.96 -14.33 -17.42
C ARG A 405 -9.93 -15.17 -16.66
N GLU A 406 -8.86 -14.54 -16.18
CA GLU A 406 -7.83 -15.19 -15.37
C GLU A 406 -8.43 -15.79 -14.10
N SER A 407 -9.26 -15.03 -13.36
CA SER A 407 -9.93 -15.55 -12.16
C SER A 407 -10.81 -16.79 -12.44
N LYS A 408 -11.47 -16.81 -13.60
CA LYS A 408 -12.26 -17.97 -14.05
C LYS A 408 -11.35 -19.16 -14.38
N SER A 409 -10.21 -18.91 -15.03
CA SER A 409 -9.19 -19.94 -15.29
C SER A 409 -8.54 -20.48 -14.02
N MET A 410 -8.49 -19.70 -12.94
CA MET A 410 -8.01 -20.14 -11.63
C MET A 410 -9.01 -21.04 -10.89
N GLY A 411 -10.26 -21.16 -11.36
CA GLY A 411 -11.29 -22.01 -10.76
C GLY A 411 -12.39 -21.27 -10.01
N VAL A 412 -12.42 -19.94 -10.04
CA VAL A 412 -13.52 -19.16 -9.44
C VAL A 412 -14.82 -19.41 -10.23
N ASN A 413 -15.87 -19.84 -9.53
CA ASN A 413 -17.17 -20.10 -10.12
C ASN A 413 -17.95 -18.81 -10.29
N PHE A 414 -18.53 -18.59 -11.47
CA PHE A 414 -19.34 -17.41 -11.76
C PHE A 414 -20.77 -17.84 -12.08
N VAL A 415 -21.71 -17.52 -11.18
CA VAL A 415 -23.12 -17.85 -11.34
C VAL A 415 -23.89 -16.59 -11.72
N LYS A 416 -24.44 -16.57 -12.94
CA LYS A 416 -25.30 -15.47 -13.39
C LYS A 416 -26.67 -15.61 -12.72
N GLY A 417 -26.82 -14.92 -11.59
CA GLY A 417 -28.02 -14.98 -10.78
C GLY A 417 -28.08 -13.90 -9.71
N LYS A 418 -29.31 -13.48 -9.38
CA LYS A 418 -29.58 -12.54 -8.29
C LYS A 418 -29.99 -13.31 -7.04
N VAL A 419 -29.26 -13.10 -5.95
CA VAL A 419 -29.59 -13.71 -4.64
C VAL A 419 -30.81 -13.01 -4.07
N ALA A 420 -31.85 -13.78 -3.77
CA ALA A 420 -33.10 -13.31 -3.21
C ALA A 420 -33.04 -13.22 -1.68
N SER A 421 -32.52 -14.28 -1.03
CA SER A 421 -32.42 -14.34 0.44
C SER A 421 -31.32 -15.29 0.90
N ILE A 422 -30.86 -15.09 2.13
CA ILE A 422 -29.91 -15.93 2.83
C ILE A 422 -30.53 -16.38 4.16
N CYS A 423 -30.48 -17.68 4.43
CA CYS A 423 -30.82 -18.24 5.74
C CYS A 423 -29.70 -19.14 6.24
N GLU A 424 -29.66 -19.37 7.55
CA GLU A 424 -28.79 -20.36 8.17
C GLU A 424 -29.44 -21.74 8.07
N ASN A 425 -28.62 -22.77 7.90
CA ASN A 425 -29.06 -24.14 7.87
C ASN A 425 -29.58 -24.59 9.26
N GLU A 426 -30.67 -25.37 9.27
CA GLU A 426 -31.38 -25.76 10.50
C GLU A 426 -30.60 -26.76 11.37
N ASN A 427 -29.50 -27.32 10.86
CA ASN A 427 -28.67 -28.32 11.53
C ASN A 427 -27.66 -27.74 12.55
N GLY A 428 -27.62 -26.42 12.73
CA GLY A 428 -26.69 -25.76 13.66
C GLY A 428 -25.22 -25.76 13.23
N SER A 429 -24.89 -26.07 11.97
CA SER A 429 -23.51 -26.07 11.48
C SER A 429 -22.94 -24.68 11.22
N GLY A 430 -23.78 -23.64 11.22
CA GLY A 430 -23.42 -22.29 10.82
C GLY A 430 -23.29 -22.09 9.31
N ASP A 431 -23.67 -23.09 8.51
CA ASP A 431 -23.68 -23.00 7.05
C ASP A 431 -24.88 -22.18 6.58
N LEU A 432 -24.71 -21.50 5.46
CA LEU A 432 -25.64 -20.55 4.87
C LEU A 432 -26.24 -21.13 3.59
N ILE A 433 -27.55 -20.97 3.42
CA ILE A 433 -28.29 -21.36 2.22
C ILE A 433 -28.68 -20.09 1.47
N LEU A 434 -28.18 -19.96 0.24
CA LEU A 434 -28.46 -18.86 -0.67
C LEU A 434 -29.55 -19.30 -1.62
N ARG A 435 -30.70 -18.63 -1.55
CA ARG A 435 -31.77 -18.79 -2.53
C ARG A 435 -31.60 -17.72 -3.61
N TYR A 436 -31.37 -18.14 -4.85
CA TYR A 436 -31.07 -17.24 -5.96
C TYR A 436 -31.81 -17.64 -7.23
N GLU A 437 -32.06 -16.66 -8.09
CA GLU A 437 -32.57 -16.89 -9.44
C GLU A 437 -31.40 -17.17 -10.38
N ASP A 438 -31.35 -18.34 -11.02
CA ASP A 438 -30.43 -18.63 -12.13
C ASP A 438 -30.98 -17.98 -13.40
N ILE A 439 -30.52 -16.77 -13.70
CA ILE A 439 -31.01 -15.94 -14.81
C ILE A 439 -30.83 -16.65 -16.16
N THR A 440 -29.83 -17.51 -16.28
CA THR A 440 -29.56 -18.24 -17.53
C THR A 440 -30.63 -19.30 -17.80
N LYS A 441 -31.17 -19.89 -16.74
CA LYS A 441 -32.15 -20.98 -16.82
C LYS A 441 -33.58 -20.55 -16.46
N GLY A 442 -33.78 -19.36 -15.91
CA GLY A 442 -35.08 -18.87 -15.45
C GLY A 442 -35.66 -19.68 -14.28
N ILE A 443 -34.82 -20.31 -13.46
CA ILE A 443 -35.25 -21.15 -12.33
C ILE A 443 -34.64 -20.65 -11.02
N VAL A 444 -35.38 -20.83 -9.93
CA VAL A 444 -34.86 -20.58 -8.58
C VAL A 444 -34.08 -21.80 -8.11
N LYS A 445 -32.92 -21.56 -7.52
CA LYS A 445 -32.04 -22.58 -6.94
C LYS A 445 -31.62 -22.20 -5.54
N GLU A 446 -31.14 -23.20 -4.84
CA GLU A 446 -30.49 -23.05 -3.54
C GLU A 446 -29.07 -23.60 -3.62
N SER A 447 -28.13 -22.91 -2.99
CA SER A 447 -26.76 -23.38 -2.81
C SER A 447 -26.31 -23.16 -1.38
N LYS A 448 -25.50 -24.11 -0.91
CA LYS A 448 -24.95 -24.10 0.44
C LYS A 448 -23.53 -23.51 0.40
N HIS A 449 -23.22 -22.65 1.37
CA HIS A 449 -21.90 -22.02 1.56
C HIS A 449 -21.59 -21.94 3.06
N ASP A 450 -20.34 -21.92 3.47
CA ASP A 450 -19.95 -21.77 4.89
C ASP A 450 -19.55 -20.34 5.26
N LEU A 451 -19.28 -19.49 4.26
CA LEU A 451 -19.02 -18.06 4.40
C LEU A 451 -19.64 -17.28 3.24
N VAL A 452 -20.31 -16.17 3.55
CA VAL A 452 -20.87 -15.27 2.54
C VAL A 452 -20.28 -13.87 2.67
N VAL A 453 -19.80 -13.34 1.57
CA VAL A 453 -19.27 -11.98 1.43
C VAL A 453 -20.25 -11.12 0.64
N LEU A 454 -20.81 -10.13 1.31
CA LEU A 454 -21.66 -9.12 0.72
C LEU A 454 -20.80 -8.05 0.05
N SER A 455 -20.85 -8.02 -1.29
CA SER A 455 -20.13 -7.03 -2.07
C SER A 455 -20.95 -5.73 -2.09
N THR A 456 -20.78 -4.96 -1.01
CA THR A 456 -21.48 -3.69 -0.77
C THR A 456 -21.15 -2.61 -1.80
N GLY A 457 -22.20 -1.88 -2.15
CA GLY A 457 -22.12 -0.69 -2.98
C GLY A 457 -21.53 0.52 -2.27
N VAL A 458 -21.39 1.60 -3.05
CA VAL A 458 -21.05 2.93 -2.55
C VAL A 458 -22.31 3.80 -2.53
N ILE A 459 -22.37 4.70 -1.56
CA ILE A 459 -23.38 5.73 -1.39
C ILE A 459 -22.67 7.09 -1.23
N PRO A 460 -23.32 8.19 -1.65
CA PRO A 460 -22.71 9.51 -1.62
C PRO A 460 -22.47 10.01 -0.19
N ASN A 461 -21.47 10.89 -0.03
CA ASN A 461 -21.26 11.62 1.21
C ASN A 461 -22.23 12.80 1.32
N LYS A 462 -23.39 12.56 1.96
CA LYS A 462 -24.49 13.53 2.09
C LYS A 462 -24.22 14.70 3.03
N LYS A 463 -23.12 14.69 3.80
CA LYS A 463 -22.80 15.76 4.79
C LYS A 463 -22.13 16.99 4.17
N ILE A 464 -21.72 16.89 2.90
CA ILE A 464 -20.94 17.93 2.23
C ILE A 464 -21.72 19.21 1.93
N PRO A 465 -22.98 19.17 1.46
CA PRO A 465 -23.75 20.40 1.19
C PRO A 465 -23.83 21.32 2.42
N ASP A 466 -23.95 20.75 3.61
CA ASP A 466 -24.07 21.48 4.87
C ASP A 466 -22.79 22.22 5.27
N MET A 467 -21.65 21.94 4.60
CA MET A 467 -20.40 22.66 4.80
C MET A 467 -20.42 24.05 4.14
N PHE A 468 -21.31 24.31 3.20
CA PHE A 468 -21.39 25.56 2.43
C PHE A 468 -22.63 26.37 2.80
N THR A 469 -22.44 27.37 3.67
CA THR A 469 -23.54 28.19 4.19
C THR A 469 -23.90 29.40 3.33
N ALA A 470 -22.94 29.95 2.58
CA ALA A 470 -23.14 31.15 1.77
C ALA A 470 -23.83 30.86 0.43
N GLN A 471 -23.48 29.73 -0.19
CA GLN A 471 -24.10 29.22 -1.41
C GLN A 471 -24.22 27.72 -1.25
N ARG A 472 -25.42 27.16 -1.49
CA ARG A 472 -25.64 25.72 -1.35
C ARG A 472 -24.92 24.98 -2.47
N LEU A 473 -24.09 24.00 -2.11
CA LEU A 473 -23.49 23.08 -3.07
C LEU A 473 -24.59 22.20 -3.66
N GLU A 474 -24.68 22.16 -4.99
CA GLU A 474 -25.65 21.32 -5.69
C GLU A 474 -25.18 19.87 -5.75
N LEU A 475 -26.14 18.95 -5.64
CA LEU A 475 -25.94 17.53 -5.82
C LEU A 475 -26.68 17.06 -7.07
N ASP A 476 -26.18 16.02 -7.70
CA ASP A 476 -26.85 15.37 -8.81
C ASP A 476 -28.12 14.63 -8.34
N ARG A 477 -28.86 14.04 -9.29
CA ARG A 477 -30.07 13.25 -8.99
C ARG A 477 -29.81 12.01 -8.12
N PHE A 478 -28.55 11.61 -7.95
CA PHE A 478 -28.11 10.48 -7.13
C PHE A 478 -27.45 10.93 -5.82
N SER A 479 -27.49 12.24 -5.51
CA SER A 479 -26.91 12.87 -4.33
C SER A 479 -25.37 12.92 -4.26
N PHE A 480 -24.65 12.71 -5.37
CA PHE A 480 -23.22 13.02 -5.47
C PHE A 480 -23.00 14.50 -5.80
N VAL A 481 -21.81 15.04 -5.58
CA VAL A 481 -21.52 16.44 -5.91
C VAL A 481 -21.71 16.67 -7.41
N MET A 482 -22.55 17.65 -7.75
CA MET A 482 -22.92 17.94 -9.12
C MET A 482 -21.75 18.56 -9.89
N GLN A 483 -21.53 18.07 -11.11
CA GLN A 483 -20.57 18.59 -12.09
C GLN A 483 -21.35 19.24 -13.24
N PRO A 484 -21.36 20.58 -13.40
CA PRO A 484 -22.21 21.24 -14.40
C PRO A 484 -21.86 20.85 -15.84
N ASP A 485 -20.57 20.61 -16.12
CA ASP A 485 -20.07 20.14 -17.42
C ASP A 485 -19.00 19.06 -17.22
N GLU A 486 -19.42 17.80 -17.23
CA GLU A 486 -18.55 16.64 -17.08
C GLU A 486 -17.56 16.44 -18.25
N LEU A 487 -17.79 17.09 -19.41
CA LEU A 487 -16.98 16.88 -20.61
C LEU A 487 -15.86 17.89 -20.72
N THR A 488 -16.14 19.17 -20.47
CA THR A 488 -15.14 20.24 -20.64
C THR A 488 -14.51 20.68 -19.33
N ASN A 489 -15.26 20.69 -18.23
CA ASN A 489 -14.81 21.14 -16.91
C ASN A 489 -15.21 20.14 -15.81
N PRO A 490 -14.73 18.89 -15.90
CA PRO A 490 -15.15 17.82 -15.03
C PRO A 490 -14.87 18.09 -13.55
N ALA A 491 -13.98 19.01 -13.15
CA ALA A 491 -13.78 19.27 -11.73
C ALA A 491 -14.65 20.41 -11.18
N GLN A 492 -15.31 21.21 -12.00
CA GLN A 492 -16.09 22.34 -11.53
C GLN A 492 -17.38 21.91 -10.81
N THR A 493 -17.78 22.74 -9.84
CA THR A 493 -19.09 22.65 -9.17
C THR A 493 -19.93 23.88 -9.50
N ASN A 494 -21.15 23.97 -8.96
CA ASN A 494 -21.99 25.17 -9.10
C ASN A 494 -21.44 26.41 -8.35
N ILE A 495 -20.44 26.23 -7.47
CA ILE A 495 -19.83 27.33 -6.70
C ILE A 495 -18.47 27.70 -7.31
N PRO A 496 -18.29 28.94 -7.81
CA PRO A 496 -17.01 29.39 -8.35
C PRO A 496 -15.87 29.23 -7.33
N GLY A 497 -14.77 28.62 -7.77
CA GLY A 497 -13.60 28.33 -6.93
C GLY A 497 -13.73 27.07 -6.07
N VAL A 498 -14.86 26.36 -6.10
CA VAL A 498 -15.04 25.06 -5.47
C VAL A 498 -15.05 23.99 -6.55
N PHE A 499 -14.20 22.98 -6.37
CA PHE A 499 -13.98 21.89 -7.31
C PHE A 499 -14.26 20.54 -6.63
N VAL A 500 -14.44 19.48 -7.40
CA VAL A 500 -14.65 18.11 -6.92
C VAL A 500 -13.64 17.16 -7.55
N ALA A 501 -13.20 16.16 -6.78
CA ALA A 501 -12.30 15.12 -7.26
C ALA A 501 -12.67 13.74 -6.71
N GLY A 502 -12.38 12.71 -7.51
CA GLY A 502 -12.55 11.31 -7.16
C GLY A 502 -14.01 10.94 -6.88
N ALA A 503 -14.22 10.02 -5.95
CA ALA A 503 -15.51 9.40 -5.73
C ALA A 503 -16.59 10.32 -5.10
N ALA A 504 -16.24 11.55 -4.72
CA ALA A 504 -17.21 12.54 -4.26
C ALA A 504 -18.20 12.97 -5.36
N SER A 505 -17.79 12.85 -6.63
CA SER A 505 -18.61 13.14 -7.81
C SER A 505 -19.33 11.89 -8.38
N GLY A 506 -19.14 10.72 -7.79
CA GLY A 506 -19.76 9.48 -8.26
C GLY A 506 -18.83 8.27 -8.11
N PRO A 507 -19.35 7.03 -8.17
CA PRO A 507 -18.55 5.82 -8.01
C PRO A 507 -17.40 5.75 -9.03
N LYS A 508 -16.17 5.54 -8.56
CA LYS A 508 -14.94 5.47 -9.38
C LYS A 508 -13.94 4.52 -8.73
N ASP A 509 -13.06 3.93 -9.53
CA ASP A 509 -11.92 3.17 -9.01
C ASP A 509 -10.74 4.10 -8.67
N ILE A 510 -9.62 3.52 -8.24
CA ILE A 510 -8.42 4.28 -7.87
C ILE A 510 -7.81 5.02 -9.07
N PRO A 511 -7.54 4.36 -10.23
CA PRO A 511 -7.07 5.05 -11.43
C PRO A 511 -7.92 6.25 -11.84
N ASP A 512 -9.24 6.08 -11.92
CA ASP A 512 -10.18 7.13 -12.30
C ASP A 512 -10.19 8.27 -11.26
N SER A 513 -10.05 7.92 -9.98
CA SER A 513 -9.95 8.91 -8.90
C SER A 513 -8.67 9.73 -8.97
N ILE A 514 -7.53 9.11 -9.33
CA ILE A 514 -6.25 9.80 -9.53
C ILE A 514 -6.35 10.73 -10.75
N LEU A 515 -6.94 10.26 -11.84
CA LEU A 515 -7.16 11.08 -13.04
C LEU A 515 -8.05 12.29 -12.72
N SER A 516 -9.16 12.06 -12.03
CA SER A 516 -10.07 13.13 -11.58
C SER A 516 -9.38 14.15 -10.67
N ALA A 517 -8.49 13.70 -9.77
CA ALA A 517 -7.70 14.61 -8.95
C ALA A 517 -6.71 15.45 -9.78
N GLY A 518 -6.12 14.87 -10.84
CA GLY A 518 -5.30 15.59 -11.81
C GLY A 518 -6.08 16.67 -12.55
N CYS A 519 -7.29 16.36 -13.02
CA CYS A 519 -8.19 17.35 -13.64
C CYS A 519 -8.52 18.49 -12.68
N ALA A 520 -8.88 18.18 -11.43
CA ALA A 520 -9.17 19.19 -10.42
C ALA A 520 -7.97 20.08 -10.12
N ALA A 521 -6.76 19.52 -10.04
CA ALA A 521 -5.55 20.31 -9.85
C ALA A 521 -5.30 21.27 -11.03
N ALA A 522 -5.51 20.82 -12.28
CA ALA A 522 -5.35 21.63 -13.47
C ALA A 522 -6.40 22.76 -13.55
N GLU A 523 -7.66 22.47 -13.29
CA GLU A 523 -8.73 23.47 -13.29
C GLU A 523 -8.60 24.47 -12.14
N VAL A 524 -8.19 24.02 -10.95
CA VAL A 524 -7.84 24.91 -9.84
C VAL A 524 -6.69 25.82 -10.23
N ALA A 525 -5.63 25.28 -10.84
CA ALA A 525 -4.50 26.09 -11.30
C ALA A 525 -4.99 27.13 -12.31
N SER A 526 -5.80 26.74 -13.30
CA SER A 526 -6.41 27.65 -14.26
C SER A 526 -7.23 28.75 -13.56
N TYR A 527 -8.09 28.40 -12.61
CA TYR A 527 -8.90 29.36 -11.86
C TYR A 527 -8.07 30.35 -11.02
N LEU A 528 -7.00 29.87 -10.37
CA LEU A 528 -6.11 30.73 -9.59
C LEU A 528 -5.30 31.71 -10.45
N HIS A 529 -4.96 31.29 -11.68
CA HIS A 529 -4.18 32.07 -12.64
C HIS A 529 -5.03 32.85 -13.63
N GLY A 530 -6.31 32.52 -13.83
CA GLY A 530 -7.22 33.16 -14.78
C GLY A 530 -7.49 34.64 -14.48
N GLY A 531 -7.12 35.13 -13.29
CA GLY A 531 -7.03 36.57 -12.98
C GLY A 531 -5.64 37.21 -13.20
N ARG A 532 -4.68 36.48 -13.77
CA ARG A 532 -3.29 36.88 -14.09
C ARG A 532 -2.87 36.56 -15.53
N VAL A 533 -3.56 35.65 -16.22
CA VAL A 533 -3.19 35.19 -17.57
C VAL A 533 -3.26 36.31 -18.62
N GLU A 534 -4.14 37.30 -18.45
CA GLU A 534 -4.15 38.50 -19.31
C GLU A 534 -2.86 39.34 -19.15
N ASP A 535 -2.28 39.40 -17.95
CA ASP A 535 -1.04 40.15 -17.68
C ASP A 535 0.24 39.38 -18.07
N THR A 536 0.24 38.04 -17.96
CA THR A 536 1.42 37.22 -18.31
C THR A 536 1.54 36.89 -19.79
N LEU A 537 0.43 36.78 -20.55
CA LEU A 537 0.52 36.62 -22.01
C LEU A 537 0.92 37.92 -22.72
N ALA A 538 0.64 39.08 -22.13
CA ALA A 538 1.10 40.37 -22.65
C ALA A 538 2.60 40.64 -22.42
N SER A 539 3.24 39.92 -21.48
CA SER A 539 4.64 40.15 -21.07
C SER A 539 5.60 38.99 -21.36
N ALA A 540 5.11 37.84 -21.86
CA ALA A 540 5.96 36.73 -22.21
C ALA A 540 6.60 36.92 -23.59
N THR A 541 7.81 37.48 -23.62
CA THR A 541 8.74 37.26 -24.76
C THR A 541 8.87 35.76 -25.04
N PRO A 542 8.90 35.32 -26.31
CA PRO A 542 9.04 33.90 -26.65
C PRO A 542 10.31 33.37 -26.02
N ARG A 543 10.20 32.46 -25.04
CA ARG A 543 11.38 31.77 -24.51
C ARG A 543 11.92 30.87 -25.61
N ASP A 544 13.12 31.21 -26.07
CA ASP A 544 13.89 30.44 -27.04
C ASP A 544 14.00 28.96 -26.63
N LYS A 545 13.71 28.10 -27.61
CA LYS A 545 14.13 26.69 -27.72
C LYS A 545 13.74 25.76 -26.56
N VAL A 546 12.52 25.21 -26.63
CA VAL A 546 12.25 23.89 -26.06
C VAL A 546 13.16 22.87 -26.76
N LYS A 547 14.12 22.29 -26.04
CA LYS A 547 14.91 21.17 -26.59
C LYS A 547 13.98 19.99 -26.83
N THR A 548 13.74 19.65 -28.09
CA THR A 548 13.09 18.39 -28.48
C THR A 548 14.00 17.21 -28.14
N PHE A 549 13.50 16.28 -27.34
CA PHE A 549 14.20 15.06 -26.98
C PHE A 549 13.80 13.93 -27.95
N LYS A 550 14.78 13.22 -28.51
CA LYS A 550 14.54 11.97 -29.24
C LYS A 550 14.48 10.84 -28.23
N VAL A 551 13.28 10.35 -27.94
CA VAL A 551 13.09 9.05 -27.26
C VAL A 551 13.32 7.97 -28.30
N ILE A 552 14.53 7.43 -28.36
CA ILE A 552 14.83 6.25 -29.17
C ILE A 552 14.41 5.05 -28.31
N ARG A 553 13.42 4.30 -28.80
CA ARG A 553 12.90 3.09 -28.16
C ARG A 553 13.90 1.94 -28.21
#